data_AF-A0A960GAY4-F1
#
_entry.id   AF-A0A960GAY4-F1
#
_cell.length_a   1.000
_cell.length_b   1.000
_cell.length_c   1.000
_cell.angle_alpha   90.00
_cell.angle_beta   90.00
_cell.angle_gamma   90.00
#
_symmetry.space_group_name_H-M   'P 1'
#
loop_
_entity.id
_entity.type
_entity.pdbx_description
1 polymer ?
#
loop_
_entity_poly.entity_id
_entity_poly.type
_entity_poly.pdbx_seq_one_letter_code
_entity_poly.pdbx_strand_id
1 'polypeptide(L)'
;MSRVDDEDLRVRILDAAATLFAQHGYSGTKVGMVAKAAGTTTANVRRITGGRSQLFEQVMSQRVTSSVAERLAAAAKDPAAVPPLAVVLAAAQELFTAPESSWDILELEALTRAHLDGEIRVIETERIATRWENTAALISQVRSSGGLDDDISDRAVAHLLIALSAGLALMDPVLTERPTVAQWNALIARVGTAVAPQEFLLNPTHEAHRRWRVRVDVPDRPGGVARLIRALSALHVYAIGFYVIGAKEGYRTVDLAITAPKRVSSEAIRATAGSVGRTVYVRDGSADDAIDLPTRVLDGAANLISDPSWAPLAAAILVEADEVTVVGATEGSDDQPDTLRLQWTANQHVVLRRDWAPFARAERSRASAFLRLSAAIAESLGAATPWVFAGEVKGRPLRIRLAQPADADAVAAMHDRCSDQSKYQRYFTITEWRDVQLHRLAGGHRGATLVVLAEDDTIVGLGNVFPDEPGDGRTAEIAMIVEDAQQGRGIGKVLLGQMISMAQLLGFSEIVASVLADNNGMLRLLEKSGLSWSATTDSGVRTLRAEIKHRPVV
;
A
#
# COMPACT_ATOMS: atom_id res chain seq x y z
N MET A 1 44.85 -56.82 15.42
CA MET A 1 44.08 -56.85 14.15
C MET A 1 42.58 -57.06 14.35
N SER A 2 42.06 -57.83 15.31
CA SER A 2 40.60 -58.10 15.41
C SER A 2 39.71 -56.94 15.91
N ARG A 3 40.26 -55.94 16.63
CA ARG A 3 39.46 -54.85 17.23
C ARG A 3 39.09 -53.74 16.24
N VAL A 4 39.87 -53.57 15.16
CA VAL A 4 39.60 -52.61 14.09
C VAL A 4 38.55 -53.18 13.13
N ASP A 5 38.62 -54.47 12.83
CA ASP A 5 37.68 -55.20 11.96
C ASP A 5 36.27 -55.32 12.58
N ASP A 6 36.18 -55.43 13.92
CA ASP A 6 34.90 -55.45 14.64
C ASP A 6 34.21 -54.07 14.66
N GLU A 7 34.96 -52.97 14.68
CA GLU A 7 34.40 -51.61 14.63
C GLU A 7 33.90 -51.27 13.21
N ASP A 8 34.67 -51.61 12.18
CA ASP A 8 34.25 -51.45 10.78
C ASP A 8 33.02 -52.31 10.45
N LEU A 9 32.93 -53.52 11.02
CA LEU A 9 31.75 -54.37 10.91
C LEU A 9 30.56 -53.79 11.68
N ARG A 10 30.78 -53.23 12.87
CA ARG A 10 29.74 -52.55 13.66
C ARG A 10 29.12 -51.39 12.90
N VAL A 11 29.94 -50.53 12.28
CA VAL A 11 29.46 -49.41 11.44
C VAL A 11 28.60 -49.91 10.28
N ARG A 12 29.05 -50.93 9.55
CA ARG A 12 28.27 -51.53 8.44
C ARG A 12 26.93 -52.11 8.90
N ILE A 13 26.90 -52.76 10.07
CA ILE A 13 25.68 -53.30 10.66
C ILE A 13 24.69 -52.16 10.99
N LEU A 14 25.17 -51.08 11.57
CA LEU A 14 24.33 -49.96 12.00
C LEU A 14 23.81 -49.14 10.81
N ASP A 15 24.62 -48.90 9.78
CA ASP A 15 24.18 -48.24 8.54
C ASP A 15 23.14 -49.08 7.78
N ALA A 16 23.34 -50.40 7.71
CA ALA A 16 22.39 -51.33 7.10
C ALA A 16 21.07 -51.41 7.91
N ALA A 17 21.17 -51.42 9.24
CA ALA A 17 20.01 -51.42 10.12
C ALA A 17 19.21 -50.13 9.99
N ALA A 18 19.86 -48.96 9.97
CA ALA A 18 19.20 -47.66 9.81
C ALA A 18 18.38 -47.60 8.51
N THR A 19 18.98 -48.00 7.39
CA THR A 19 18.30 -48.04 6.08
C THR A 19 17.08 -48.95 6.12
N LEU A 20 17.22 -50.14 6.68
CA LEU A 20 16.12 -51.12 6.74
C LEU A 20 15.01 -50.67 7.70
N PHE A 21 15.37 -50.07 8.84
CA PHE A 21 14.39 -49.49 9.75
C PHE A 21 13.59 -48.37 9.08
N ALA A 22 14.23 -47.49 8.31
CA ALA A 22 13.54 -46.42 7.60
C ALA A 22 12.58 -46.96 6.52
N GLN A 23 12.95 -48.06 5.86
CA GLN A 23 12.16 -48.66 4.76
C GLN A 23 11.03 -49.59 5.22
N HIS A 24 11.24 -50.34 6.31
CA HIS A 24 10.35 -51.42 6.73
C HIS A 24 9.78 -51.21 8.14
N GLY A 25 10.15 -50.11 8.80
CA GLY A 25 9.88 -49.86 10.20
C GLY A 25 10.57 -50.85 11.13
N TYR A 26 10.48 -50.61 12.43
CA TYR A 26 11.05 -51.50 13.45
C TYR A 26 10.40 -52.89 13.46
N SER A 27 9.08 -52.97 13.27
CA SER A 27 8.37 -54.26 13.28
C SER A 27 8.69 -55.11 12.05
N GLY A 28 8.83 -54.48 10.88
CA GLY A 28 9.17 -55.16 9.63
C GLY A 28 10.63 -55.56 9.55
N THR A 29 11.52 -54.85 10.24
CA THR A 29 12.97 -55.12 10.20
C THR A 29 13.37 -56.31 11.08
N LYS A 30 13.88 -57.37 10.45
CA LYS A 30 14.39 -58.57 11.11
C LYS A 30 15.92 -58.52 11.15
N VAL A 31 16.53 -58.99 12.24
CA VAL A 31 18.01 -59.07 12.40
C VAL A 31 18.68 -59.83 11.25
N GLY A 32 18.02 -60.84 10.67
CA GLY A 32 18.52 -61.56 9.50
C GLY A 32 18.58 -60.72 8.22
N MET A 33 17.69 -59.74 8.05
CA MET A 33 17.74 -58.80 6.92
C MET A 33 18.92 -57.85 7.08
N VAL A 34 19.17 -57.37 8.30
CA VAL A 34 20.34 -56.54 8.63
C VAL A 34 21.63 -57.30 8.39
N ALA A 35 21.71 -58.55 8.84
CA ALA A 35 22.88 -59.41 8.61
C ALA A 35 23.18 -59.57 7.12
N LYS A 36 22.13 -59.86 6.32
CA LYS A 36 22.25 -59.98 4.86
C LYS A 36 22.73 -58.67 4.21
N ALA A 37 22.14 -57.53 4.59
CA ALA A 37 22.48 -56.22 4.04
C ALA A 37 23.90 -55.75 4.43
N ALA A 38 24.35 -56.06 5.65
CA ALA A 38 25.70 -55.76 6.13
C ALA A 38 26.78 -56.75 5.65
N GLY A 39 26.39 -57.80 4.90
CA GLY A 39 27.31 -58.82 4.41
C GLY A 39 27.90 -59.69 5.52
N THR A 40 27.13 -59.99 6.56
CA THR A 40 27.57 -60.76 7.74
C THR A 40 26.52 -61.79 8.18
N THR A 41 26.76 -62.48 9.29
CA THR A 41 25.83 -63.49 9.84
C THR A 41 24.97 -62.91 10.96
N THR A 42 23.77 -63.47 11.15
CA THR A 42 22.88 -63.10 12.28
C THR A 42 23.56 -63.26 13.64
N ALA A 43 24.46 -64.25 13.76
CA ALA A 43 25.25 -64.47 14.97
C ALA A 43 26.21 -63.30 15.24
N ASN A 44 26.88 -62.79 14.21
CA ASN A 44 27.75 -61.62 14.32
C ASN A 44 26.97 -60.35 14.66
N VAL A 45 25.79 -60.14 14.06
CA VAL A 45 24.93 -59.00 14.42
C VAL A 45 24.53 -59.05 15.88
N ARG A 46 24.08 -60.22 16.37
CA ARG A 46 23.69 -60.40 17.78
C ARG A 46 24.86 -60.23 18.75
N ARG A 47 26.05 -60.71 18.38
CA ARG A 47 27.26 -60.55 19.18
C ARG A 47 27.66 -59.07 19.32
N ILE A 48 27.57 -58.30 18.23
CA ILE A 48 28.08 -56.92 18.17
C ILE A 48 27.06 -55.90 18.68
N THR A 49 25.77 -56.10 18.39
CA THR A 49 24.72 -55.10 18.66
C THR A 49 23.62 -55.60 19.61
N GLY A 50 23.58 -56.89 19.93
CA GLY A 50 22.52 -57.47 20.74
C GLY A 50 21.26 -57.86 19.93
N GLY A 51 20.11 -57.84 20.58
CA GLY A 51 18.82 -58.11 19.97
C GLY A 51 18.32 -56.96 19.10
N ARG A 52 17.10 -57.09 18.55
CA ARG A 52 16.51 -56.05 17.69
C ARG A 52 16.31 -54.72 18.44
N SER A 53 15.90 -54.76 19.71
CA SER A 53 15.76 -53.56 20.55
C SER A 53 17.09 -52.85 20.74
N GLN A 54 18.15 -53.58 21.14
CA GLN A 54 19.49 -52.99 21.33
C GLN A 54 20.11 -52.50 20.02
N LEU A 55 19.84 -53.19 18.91
CA LEU A 55 20.25 -52.74 17.58
C LEU A 55 19.55 -51.44 17.19
N PHE A 56 18.24 -51.34 17.43
CA PHE A 56 17.48 -50.12 17.17
C PHE A 56 17.93 -48.97 18.07
N GLU A 57 18.11 -49.20 19.37
CA GLU A 57 18.69 -48.24 20.31
C GLU A 57 20.03 -47.70 19.80
N GLN A 58 20.92 -48.59 19.37
CA GLN A 58 22.22 -48.18 18.85
C GLN A 58 22.09 -47.36 17.55
N VAL A 59 21.17 -47.71 16.66
CA VAL A 59 20.85 -46.89 15.47
C VAL A 59 20.35 -45.51 15.87
N MET A 60 19.39 -45.43 16.79
CA MET A 60 18.83 -44.16 17.29
C MET A 60 19.87 -43.31 18.04
N SER A 61 20.85 -43.94 18.69
CA SER A 61 21.93 -43.26 19.41
C SER A 61 23.07 -42.78 18.50
N GLN A 62 23.31 -43.44 17.35
CA GLN A 62 24.45 -43.18 16.48
C GLN A 62 24.14 -42.33 15.24
N ARG A 63 22.88 -42.24 14.78
CA ARG A 63 22.55 -41.40 13.62
C ARG A 63 21.18 -40.72 13.67
N VAL A 64 21.21 -39.52 13.06
CA VAL A 64 20.18 -38.55 12.62
C VAL A 64 19.37 -37.84 13.70
N THR A 65 19.91 -36.72 14.17
CA THR A 65 19.09 -35.55 14.53
C THR A 65 18.73 -34.79 13.25
N SER A 66 17.50 -34.27 13.16
CA SER A 66 17.12 -33.40 12.04
C SER A 66 18.05 -32.19 11.87
N SER A 67 18.17 -31.66 10.66
CA SER A 67 18.97 -30.45 10.37
C SER A 67 18.48 -29.23 11.19
N VAL A 68 17.18 -29.19 11.49
CA VAL A 68 16.57 -28.18 12.36
C VAL A 68 17.08 -28.36 13.80
N ALA A 69 17.08 -29.58 14.33
CA ALA A 69 17.58 -29.85 15.68
C ALA A 69 19.08 -29.53 15.82
N GLU A 70 19.89 -29.80 14.79
CA GLU A 70 21.32 -29.45 14.78
C GLU A 70 21.54 -27.94 14.82
N ARG A 71 20.80 -27.18 14.01
CA ARG A 71 20.87 -25.71 14.01
C ARG A 71 20.40 -25.11 15.33
N LEU A 72 19.33 -25.65 15.92
CA LEU A 72 18.86 -25.23 17.24
C LEU A 72 19.91 -25.52 18.32
N ALA A 73 20.53 -26.69 18.31
CA ALA A 73 21.58 -27.05 19.26
C ALA A 73 22.85 -26.20 19.08
N ALA A 74 23.24 -25.86 17.84
CA ALA A 74 24.37 -24.98 17.58
C ALA A 74 24.12 -23.56 18.08
N ALA A 75 22.93 -23.01 17.81
CA ALA A 75 22.54 -21.67 18.26
C ALA A 75 22.39 -21.57 19.78
N ALA A 76 21.91 -22.65 20.44
CA ALA A 76 21.86 -22.71 21.89
C ALA A 76 23.26 -22.66 22.52
N LYS A 77 24.28 -23.24 21.86
CA LYS A 77 25.68 -23.28 22.33
C LYS A 77 26.45 -21.99 22.07
N ASP A 78 26.23 -21.33 20.93
CA ASP A 78 26.92 -20.08 20.56
C ASP A 78 25.93 -19.03 19.98
N PRO A 79 25.26 -18.26 20.85
CA PRO A 79 24.26 -17.27 20.44
C PRO A 79 24.84 -16.04 19.73
N ALA A 80 26.15 -15.79 19.88
CA ALA A 80 26.81 -14.63 19.27
C ALA A 80 27.11 -14.87 17.79
N ALA A 81 27.34 -16.13 17.39
CA ALA A 81 27.56 -16.51 16.01
C ALA A 81 26.26 -16.53 15.17
N VAL A 82 25.13 -16.90 15.79
CA VAL A 82 23.83 -16.97 15.10
C VAL A 82 22.71 -16.42 16.00
N PRO A 83 22.07 -15.29 15.62
CA PRO A 83 21.01 -14.70 16.44
C PRO A 83 19.86 -15.69 16.73
N PRO A 84 19.52 -15.97 18.00
CA PRO A 84 18.52 -16.98 18.39
C PRO A 84 17.17 -16.82 17.69
N LEU A 85 16.67 -15.57 17.58
CA LEU A 85 15.41 -15.29 16.91
C LEU A 85 15.44 -15.60 15.40
N ALA A 86 16.58 -15.38 14.73
CA ALA A 86 16.72 -15.72 13.32
C ALA A 86 16.64 -17.24 13.10
N VAL A 87 17.19 -18.03 14.03
CA VAL A 87 17.13 -19.51 13.99
C VAL A 87 15.71 -20.00 14.23
N VAL A 88 15.00 -19.43 15.20
CA VAL A 88 13.59 -19.76 15.46
C VAL A 88 12.72 -19.42 14.25
N LEU A 89 12.92 -18.26 13.61
CA LEU A 89 12.17 -17.87 12.41
C LEU A 89 12.48 -18.78 11.21
N ALA A 90 13.75 -19.14 11.00
CA ALA A 90 14.15 -20.07 9.95
C ALA A 90 13.54 -21.46 10.17
N ALA A 91 13.57 -21.97 11.41
CA ALA A 91 12.94 -23.23 11.79
C ALA A 91 11.42 -23.19 11.58
N ALA A 92 10.76 -22.07 11.90
CA ALA A 92 9.32 -21.91 11.68
C ALA A 92 8.93 -21.85 10.19
N GLN A 93 9.81 -21.33 9.32
CA GLN A 93 9.62 -21.33 7.88
C GLN A 93 9.81 -22.72 7.27
N GLU A 94 10.86 -23.41 7.69
CA GLU A 94 11.19 -24.76 7.21
C GLU A 94 10.17 -25.80 7.66
N LEU A 95 9.61 -25.62 8.87
CA LEU A 95 8.53 -26.42 9.39
C LEU A 95 7.29 -26.47 8.47
N PHE A 96 7.16 -25.53 7.55
CA PHE A 96 6.08 -25.50 6.57
C PHE A 96 6.50 -25.93 5.17
N THR A 97 7.67 -25.50 4.73
CA THR A 97 8.12 -25.78 3.35
C THR A 97 8.60 -27.21 3.17
N ALA A 98 9.12 -27.83 4.24
CA ALA A 98 9.57 -29.21 4.26
C ALA A 98 9.42 -29.78 5.69
N PRO A 99 8.20 -30.03 6.20
CA PRO A 99 7.99 -30.52 7.56
C PRO A 99 8.76 -31.82 7.85
N GLU A 100 8.95 -32.67 6.85
CA GLU A 100 9.74 -33.91 6.88
C GLU A 100 11.24 -33.68 7.15
N SER A 101 11.74 -32.46 6.96
CA SER A 101 13.12 -32.09 7.31
C SER A 101 13.29 -31.75 8.79
N SER A 102 12.19 -31.53 9.53
CA SER A 102 12.18 -31.14 10.95
C SER A 102 12.21 -32.33 11.92
N TRP A 103 11.83 -33.51 11.44
CA TRP A 103 11.81 -34.76 12.18
C TRP A 103 12.16 -35.92 11.24
N ASP A 104 13.11 -36.75 11.65
CA ASP A 104 13.40 -37.97 10.91
C ASP A 104 12.26 -38.99 11.08
N ILE A 105 12.00 -39.80 10.05
CA ILE A 105 10.93 -40.81 10.10
C ILE A 105 11.12 -41.82 11.23
N LEU A 106 12.37 -42.14 11.58
CA LEU A 106 12.71 -43.01 12.69
C LEU A 106 12.44 -42.34 14.04
N GLU A 107 12.61 -41.01 14.15
CA GLU A 107 12.23 -40.24 15.35
C GLU A 107 10.71 -40.30 15.56
N LEU A 108 9.92 -40.09 14.51
CA LEU A 108 8.47 -40.16 14.57
C LEU A 108 7.97 -41.58 14.90
N GLU A 109 8.62 -42.61 14.33
CA GLU A 109 8.29 -44.00 14.62
C GLU A 109 8.65 -44.37 16.07
N ALA A 110 9.80 -43.92 16.58
CA ALA A 110 10.19 -44.17 17.96
C ALA A 110 9.23 -43.49 18.96
N LEU A 111 8.83 -42.24 18.69
CA LEU A 111 7.84 -41.49 19.48
C LEU A 111 6.49 -42.21 19.56
N THR A 112 5.98 -42.69 18.43
CA THR A 112 4.71 -43.44 18.42
C THR A 112 4.84 -44.75 19.20
N ARG A 113 5.96 -45.46 19.06
CA ARG A 113 6.22 -46.73 19.76
C ARG A 113 6.47 -46.61 21.26
N ALA A 114 7.00 -45.51 21.75
CA ALA A 114 7.21 -45.27 23.18
C ALA A 114 5.92 -45.45 24.01
N HIS A 115 4.75 -45.30 23.38
CA HIS A 115 3.44 -45.57 24.01
C HIS A 115 3.21 -47.05 24.32
N LEU A 116 3.84 -47.96 23.57
CA LEU A 116 3.63 -49.41 23.61
C LEU A 116 4.83 -50.20 24.14
N ASP A 117 6.05 -49.65 24.04
CA ASP A 117 7.29 -50.32 24.42
C ASP A 117 8.03 -49.53 25.51
N GLY A 118 8.23 -50.17 26.67
CA GLY A 118 8.88 -49.55 27.83
C GLY A 118 10.38 -49.31 27.66
N GLU A 119 11.09 -50.15 26.88
CA GLU A 119 12.52 -49.95 26.60
C GLU A 119 12.72 -48.74 25.67
N ILE A 120 11.91 -48.65 24.61
CA ILE A 120 11.94 -47.50 23.68
C ILE A 120 11.52 -46.22 24.40
N ARG A 121 10.56 -46.29 25.33
CA ARG A 121 10.12 -45.12 26.11
C ARG A 121 11.26 -44.47 26.90
N VAL A 122 12.14 -45.26 27.50
CA VAL A 122 13.28 -44.72 28.27
C VAL A 122 14.21 -43.94 27.36
N ILE A 123 14.54 -44.52 26.19
CA ILE A 123 15.43 -43.91 25.19
C ILE A 123 14.83 -42.61 24.64
N GLU A 124 13.56 -42.63 24.24
CA GLU A 124 12.90 -41.45 23.68
C GLU A 124 12.68 -40.34 24.72
N THR A 125 12.54 -40.69 26.01
CA THR A 125 12.46 -39.70 27.09
C THR A 125 13.72 -38.85 27.17
N GLU A 126 14.91 -39.47 27.09
CA GLU A 126 16.19 -38.75 27.13
C GLU A 126 16.41 -37.88 25.89
N ARG A 127 16.05 -38.39 24.70
CA ARG A 127 16.18 -37.66 23.44
C ARG A 127 15.25 -36.46 23.38
N ILE A 128 13.99 -36.63 23.79
CA ILE A 128 13.02 -35.53 23.86
C ILE A 128 13.41 -34.52 24.93
N ALA A 129 13.94 -34.95 26.08
CA ALA A 129 14.49 -34.03 27.07
C ALA A 129 15.60 -33.15 26.48
N THR A 130 16.54 -33.74 25.73
CA THR A 130 17.62 -32.99 25.07
C THR A 130 17.09 -31.98 24.04
N ARG A 131 16.14 -32.39 23.19
CA ARG A 131 15.50 -31.48 22.21
C ARG A 131 14.73 -30.36 22.91
N TRP A 132 14.09 -30.68 24.02
CA TRP A 132 13.37 -29.70 24.84
C TRP A 132 14.31 -28.69 25.48
N GLU A 133 15.42 -29.13 26.07
CA GLU A 133 16.42 -28.25 26.69
C GLU A 133 17.02 -27.26 25.69
N ASN A 134 17.40 -27.74 24.49
CA ASN A 134 17.91 -26.87 23.42
C ASN A 134 16.87 -25.83 22.97
N THR A 135 15.60 -26.24 22.86
CA THR A 135 14.50 -25.34 22.47
C THR A 135 14.21 -24.31 23.55
N ALA A 136 14.16 -24.74 24.81
CA ALA A 136 13.92 -23.88 25.97
C ALA A 136 15.05 -22.87 26.16
N ALA A 137 16.31 -23.28 25.95
CA ALA A 137 17.46 -22.38 26.01
C ALA A 137 17.37 -21.25 24.98
N LEU A 138 16.99 -21.57 23.73
CA LEU A 138 16.78 -20.57 22.69
C LEU A 138 15.62 -19.62 22.99
N ILE A 139 14.49 -20.14 23.50
CA ILE A 139 13.35 -19.31 23.89
C ILE A 139 13.73 -18.35 25.02
N SER A 140 14.48 -18.84 26.01
CA SER A 140 14.98 -18.00 27.11
C SER A 140 15.91 -16.89 26.59
N GLN A 141 16.75 -17.19 25.59
CA GLN A 141 17.58 -16.18 24.93
C GLN A 141 16.75 -15.17 24.14
N VAL A 142 15.73 -15.62 23.39
CA VAL A 142 14.78 -14.72 22.70
C VAL A 142 14.09 -13.79 23.70
N ARG A 143 13.67 -14.30 24.87
CA ARG A 143 13.14 -13.48 25.97
C ARG A 143 14.14 -12.45 26.45
N SER A 144 15.39 -12.83 26.71
CA SER A 144 16.43 -11.91 27.18
C SER A 144 16.68 -10.75 26.22
N SER A 145 16.34 -10.92 24.93
CA SER A 145 16.39 -9.89 23.90
C SER A 145 15.09 -9.10 23.71
N GLY A 146 14.09 -9.29 24.59
CA GLY A 146 12.79 -8.62 24.53
C GLY A 146 11.80 -9.23 23.53
N GLY A 147 12.02 -10.48 23.10
CA GLY A 147 11.21 -11.13 22.06
C GLY A 147 9.96 -11.87 22.53
N LEU A 148 9.79 -12.08 23.84
CA LEU A 148 8.68 -12.84 24.44
C LEU A 148 8.09 -12.11 25.65
N ASP A 149 6.77 -12.19 25.81
CA ASP A 149 6.01 -11.60 26.92
C ASP A 149 6.39 -12.28 28.25
N ASP A 150 6.68 -11.48 29.28
CA ASP A 150 7.12 -11.92 30.61
C ASP A 150 6.10 -12.79 31.34
N ASP A 151 4.82 -12.66 31.02
CA ASP A 151 3.77 -13.49 31.61
C ASP A 151 3.65 -14.89 30.97
N ILE A 152 4.38 -15.14 29.86
CA ILE A 152 4.32 -16.41 29.13
C ILE A 152 5.46 -17.33 29.57
N SER A 153 5.13 -18.57 29.94
CA SER A 153 6.13 -19.57 30.32
C SER A 153 6.98 -20.04 29.12
N ASP A 154 8.31 -19.94 29.24
CA ASP A 154 9.27 -20.49 28.26
C ASP A 154 9.02 -21.99 28.01
N ARG A 155 8.66 -22.71 29.07
CA ARG A 155 8.35 -24.15 29.01
C ARG A 155 7.11 -24.42 28.16
N ALA A 156 6.09 -23.58 28.27
CA ALA A 156 4.86 -23.71 27.50
C ALA A 156 5.11 -23.43 26.01
N VAL A 157 5.90 -22.41 25.69
CA VAL A 157 6.29 -22.08 24.31
C VAL A 157 7.14 -23.21 23.70
N ALA A 158 8.13 -23.72 24.45
CA ALA A 158 8.97 -24.83 23.99
C ALA A 158 8.12 -26.07 23.68
N HIS A 159 7.19 -26.40 24.57
CA HIS A 159 6.29 -27.53 24.40
C HIS A 159 5.38 -27.37 23.18
N LEU A 160 4.80 -26.17 22.98
CA LEU A 160 3.97 -25.86 21.82
C LEU A 160 4.75 -26.02 20.51
N LEU A 161 5.96 -25.47 20.42
CA LEU A 161 6.79 -25.55 19.21
C LEU A 161 7.16 -26.99 18.87
N ILE A 162 7.55 -27.80 19.87
CA ILE A 162 7.89 -29.21 19.67
C ILE A 162 6.65 -29.99 19.22
N ALA A 163 5.51 -29.82 19.90
CA ALA A 163 4.27 -30.51 19.57
C ALA A 163 3.77 -30.15 18.16
N LEU A 164 3.75 -28.85 17.82
CA LEU A 164 3.37 -28.38 16.50
C LEU A 164 4.31 -28.96 15.43
N SER A 165 5.63 -28.96 15.70
CA SER A 165 6.60 -29.46 14.72
C SER A 165 6.45 -30.95 14.44
N ALA A 166 6.29 -31.77 15.49
CA ALA A 166 6.09 -33.21 15.36
C ALA A 166 4.75 -33.53 14.69
N GLY A 167 3.69 -32.81 15.05
CA GLY A 167 2.36 -32.99 14.49
C GLY A 167 2.32 -32.69 12.98
N LEU A 168 2.94 -31.59 12.55
CA LEU A 168 3.03 -31.24 11.13
C LEU A 168 3.84 -32.26 10.35
N ALA A 169 5.00 -32.69 10.86
CA ALA A 169 5.81 -33.71 10.21
C ALA A 169 5.09 -35.07 10.10
N LEU A 170 4.32 -35.45 11.13
CA LEU A 170 3.52 -36.68 11.11
C LEU A 170 2.35 -36.63 10.12
N MET A 171 1.72 -35.47 9.97
CA MET A 171 0.57 -35.28 9.07
C MET A 171 0.98 -35.01 7.62
N ASP A 172 2.18 -34.48 7.36
CA ASP A 172 2.60 -34.01 6.03
C ASP A 172 2.35 -35.03 4.89
N PRO A 173 2.67 -36.33 5.04
CA PRO A 173 2.51 -37.31 3.96
C PRO A 173 1.05 -37.58 3.56
N VAL A 174 0.09 -37.22 4.42
CA VAL A 174 -1.35 -37.50 4.20
C VAL A 174 -2.18 -36.24 3.93
N LEU A 175 -1.56 -35.05 3.95
CA LEU A 175 -2.22 -33.78 3.66
C LEU A 175 -2.30 -33.52 2.15
N THR A 176 -3.51 -33.58 1.60
CA THR A 176 -3.80 -33.30 0.18
C THR A 176 -4.03 -31.82 -0.11
N GLU A 177 -4.48 -31.05 0.90
CA GLU A 177 -4.70 -29.61 0.81
C GLU A 177 -3.73 -28.89 1.75
N ARG A 178 -2.94 -27.97 1.19
CA ARG A 178 -1.96 -27.17 1.94
C ARG A 178 -2.27 -25.67 1.74
N PRO A 179 -2.14 -24.83 2.78
CA PRO A 179 -2.22 -23.39 2.59
C PRO A 179 -1.08 -22.91 1.70
N THR A 180 -1.16 -21.69 1.18
CA THR A 180 -0.02 -21.05 0.51
C THR A 180 1.01 -20.61 1.54
N VAL A 181 2.28 -20.45 1.11
CA VAL A 181 3.36 -19.89 1.96
C VAL A 181 2.95 -18.53 2.55
N ALA A 182 2.23 -17.70 1.79
CA ALA A 182 1.73 -16.41 2.26
C ALA A 182 0.68 -16.55 3.39
N GLN A 183 -0.27 -17.49 3.26
CA GLN A 183 -1.26 -17.78 4.30
C GLN A 183 -0.61 -18.33 5.57
N TRP A 184 0.40 -19.19 5.41
CA TRP A 184 1.18 -19.73 6.53
C TRP A 184 1.95 -18.64 7.27
N ASN A 185 2.72 -17.82 6.54
CA ASN A 185 3.49 -16.72 7.13
C ASN A 185 2.58 -15.74 7.88
N ALA A 186 1.38 -15.45 7.34
CA ALA A 186 0.40 -14.60 8.02
C ALA A 186 -0.11 -15.21 9.34
N LEU A 187 -0.28 -16.53 9.41
CA LEU A 187 -0.67 -17.22 10.65
C LEU A 187 0.47 -17.19 11.68
N ILE A 188 1.68 -17.56 11.28
CA ILE A 188 2.86 -17.57 12.16
C ILE A 188 3.16 -16.17 12.70
N ALA A 189 3.05 -15.13 11.88
CA ALA A 189 3.21 -13.75 12.33
C ALA A 189 2.18 -13.39 13.43
N ARG A 190 0.93 -13.84 13.32
CA ARG A 190 -0.12 -13.60 14.34
C ARG A 190 0.13 -14.39 15.62
N VAL A 191 0.58 -15.63 15.52
CA VAL A 191 0.95 -16.45 16.69
C VAL A 191 2.17 -15.84 17.39
N GLY A 192 3.21 -15.45 16.65
CA GLY A 192 4.38 -14.75 17.18
C GLY A 192 4.02 -13.44 17.88
N THR A 193 3.09 -12.69 17.30
CA THR A 193 2.54 -11.46 17.90
C THR A 193 1.82 -11.70 19.22
N ALA A 194 1.12 -12.83 19.36
CA ALA A 194 0.39 -13.17 20.57
C ALA A 194 1.32 -13.55 21.73
N VAL A 195 2.57 -13.94 21.44
CA VAL A 195 3.56 -14.31 22.45
C VAL A 195 4.65 -13.25 22.67
N ALA A 196 4.66 -12.18 21.88
CA ALA A 196 5.56 -11.05 22.00
C ALA A 196 5.11 -10.08 23.12
N PRO A 197 6.03 -9.42 23.85
CA PRO A 197 5.69 -8.47 24.90
C PRO A 197 4.92 -7.28 24.31
N GLN A 198 3.97 -6.75 25.08
CA GLN A 198 3.13 -5.63 24.64
C GLN A 198 3.94 -4.37 24.31
N GLU A 199 5.12 -4.21 24.94
CA GLU A 199 6.09 -3.13 24.71
C GLU A 199 7.37 -3.70 24.08
N PHE A 200 7.35 -3.91 22.76
CA PHE A 200 8.52 -4.33 21.99
C PHE A 200 9.48 -3.11 21.81
N LEU A 201 10.21 -2.74 22.87
CA LEU A 201 11.24 -1.70 22.79
C LEU A 201 12.49 -2.28 22.10
N LEU A 202 12.54 -2.19 20.77
CA LEU A 202 13.73 -2.55 20.00
C LEU A 202 14.94 -1.73 20.48
N ASN A 203 16.07 -2.39 20.71
CA ASN A 203 17.32 -1.74 21.09
C ASN A 203 17.79 -0.82 19.92
N PRO A 204 17.97 0.50 20.12
CA PRO A 204 18.15 1.47 19.02
C PRO A 204 19.40 1.29 18.15
N THR A 205 20.34 0.42 18.54
CA THR A 205 21.74 0.48 18.07
C THR A 205 22.13 -0.54 17.00
N HIS A 206 21.23 -1.38 16.47
CA HIS A 206 21.64 -2.40 15.51
C HIS A 206 20.89 -2.39 14.17
N GLU A 207 21.71 -2.51 13.13
CA GLU A 207 21.45 -2.69 11.70
C GLU A 207 21.14 -1.45 10.87
N ALA A 208 22.16 -1.02 10.11
CA ALA A 208 22.09 -0.05 9.02
C ALA A 208 20.71 0.00 8.32
N HIS A 209 19.94 1.01 8.72
CA HIS A 209 18.49 1.03 8.55
C HIS A 209 18.11 1.41 7.12
N ARG A 210 17.72 0.42 6.32
CA ARG A 210 17.17 0.70 4.98
C ARG A 210 15.84 1.41 5.18
N ARG A 211 15.67 2.55 4.51
CA ARG A 211 14.45 3.35 4.58
C ARG A 211 13.47 2.84 3.54
N TRP A 212 12.20 2.76 3.93
CA TRP A 212 11.11 2.36 3.07
C TRP A 212 9.93 3.29 3.27
N ARG A 213 9.20 3.54 2.17
CA ARG A 213 7.89 4.18 2.21
C ARG A 213 6.84 3.12 1.92
N VAL A 214 5.78 3.08 2.74
CA VAL A 214 4.69 2.12 2.62
C VAL A 214 3.37 2.86 2.56
N ARG A 215 2.57 2.60 1.53
CA ARG A 215 1.17 3.03 1.45
C ARG A 215 0.27 1.81 1.52
N VAL A 216 -0.78 1.87 2.34
CA VAL A 216 -1.71 0.75 2.52
C VAL A 216 -3.10 1.25 2.90
N ASP A 217 -4.12 0.60 2.35
CA ASP A 217 -5.51 0.78 2.78
C ASP A 217 -5.79 -0.18 3.96
N VAL A 218 -5.99 0.37 5.15
CA VAL A 218 -6.35 -0.39 6.36
C VAL A 218 -7.84 -0.27 6.66
N PRO A 219 -8.49 -1.30 7.23
CA PRO A 219 -9.89 -1.20 7.62
C PRO A 219 -10.13 -0.02 8.59
N ASP A 220 -11.13 0.80 8.29
CA ASP A 220 -11.55 1.95 9.10
C ASP A 220 -12.42 1.48 10.27
N ARG A 221 -11.75 0.93 11.28
CA ARG A 221 -12.36 0.49 12.54
C ARG A 221 -11.35 0.61 13.68
N PRO A 222 -11.80 0.66 14.95
CA PRO A 222 -10.90 0.67 16.09
C PRO A 222 -9.85 -0.45 16.00
N GLY A 223 -8.57 -0.06 16.15
CA GLY A 223 -7.44 -0.98 16.08
C GLY A 223 -6.93 -1.35 14.69
N GLY A 224 -7.54 -0.88 13.59
CA GLY A 224 -7.08 -1.19 12.22
C GLY A 224 -5.62 -0.78 11.97
N VAL A 225 -5.29 0.47 12.32
CA VAL A 225 -3.91 0.99 12.26
C VAL A 225 -3.00 0.26 13.26
N ALA A 226 -3.45 0.02 14.49
CA ALA A 226 -2.65 -0.66 15.51
C ALA A 226 -2.25 -2.07 15.07
N ARG A 227 -3.14 -2.80 14.38
CA ARG A 227 -2.84 -4.10 13.78
C ARG A 227 -1.78 -4.01 12.69
N LEU A 228 -1.80 -2.96 11.87
CA LEU A 228 -0.79 -2.75 10.83
C LEU A 228 0.58 -2.52 11.45
N ILE A 229 0.68 -1.60 12.41
CA ILE A 229 1.94 -1.30 13.11
C ILE A 229 2.47 -2.57 13.77
N ARG A 230 1.63 -3.28 14.51
CA ARG A 230 1.99 -4.54 15.19
C ARG A 230 2.48 -5.63 14.22
N ALA A 231 1.82 -5.78 13.06
CA ALA A 231 2.27 -6.74 12.05
C ALA A 231 3.63 -6.35 11.48
N LEU A 232 3.84 -5.08 11.16
CA LEU A 232 5.12 -4.57 10.66
C LEU A 232 6.24 -4.69 11.72
N SER A 233 5.93 -4.51 13.02
CA SER A 233 6.88 -4.71 14.11
C SER A 233 7.47 -6.12 14.16
N ALA A 234 6.77 -7.15 13.66
CA ALA A 234 7.33 -8.50 13.55
C ALA A 234 8.56 -8.57 12.63
N LEU A 235 8.68 -7.64 11.67
CA LEU A 235 9.85 -7.48 10.81
C LEU A 235 10.95 -6.60 11.44
N HIS A 236 10.79 -6.22 12.71
CA HIS A 236 11.70 -5.32 13.43
C HIS A 236 11.85 -3.94 12.76
N VAL A 237 10.77 -3.45 12.12
CA VAL A 237 10.78 -2.12 11.53
C VAL A 237 10.45 -1.06 12.57
N TYR A 238 11.04 0.12 12.40
CA TYR A 238 10.76 1.30 13.20
C TYR A 238 10.02 2.33 12.34
N ALA A 239 8.86 2.81 12.80
CA ALA A 239 8.10 3.84 12.11
C ALA A 239 8.65 5.23 12.45
N ILE A 240 9.07 5.98 11.43
CA ILE A 240 9.62 7.33 11.55
C ILE A 240 8.53 8.38 11.30
N GLY A 241 7.63 8.09 10.37
CA GLY A 241 6.53 8.99 10.02
C GLY A 241 5.26 8.21 9.75
N PHE A 242 4.13 8.77 10.15
CA PHE A 242 2.81 8.17 9.99
C PHE A 242 1.80 9.24 9.57
N TYR A 243 1.11 9.00 8.45
CA TYR A 243 0.18 9.95 7.89
C TYR A 243 -1.10 9.24 7.42
N VAL A 244 -2.26 9.72 7.86
CA VAL A 244 -3.53 9.33 7.26
C VAL A 244 -3.81 10.29 6.12
N ILE A 245 -3.82 9.78 4.88
CA ILE A 245 -3.93 10.61 3.67
C ILE A 245 -5.29 10.50 2.99
N GLY A 246 -6.14 9.57 3.44
CA GLY A 246 -7.49 9.43 2.90
C GLY A 246 -8.35 8.44 3.68
N ALA A 247 -9.65 8.50 3.41
CA ALA A 247 -10.63 7.52 3.84
C ALA A 247 -11.56 7.21 2.65
N LYS A 248 -11.84 5.93 2.42
CA LYS A 248 -12.70 5.42 1.35
C LYS A 248 -13.45 4.19 1.86
N GLU A 249 -14.78 4.18 1.77
CA GLU A 249 -15.65 2.99 1.95
C GLU A 249 -15.18 1.99 3.03
N GLY A 250 -15.08 2.43 4.28
CA GLY A 250 -14.68 1.55 5.39
C GLY A 250 -13.19 1.21 5.44
N TYR A 251 -12.34 1.96 4.73
CA TYR A 251 -10.89 1.90 4.80
C TYR A 251 -10.28 3.29 4.97
N ARG A 252 -9.12 3.36 5.63
CA ARG A 252 -8.22 4.52 5.66
C ARG A 252 -6.98 4.21 4.87
N THR A 253 -6.58 5.12 4.00
CA THR A 253 -5.28 5.06 3.32
C THR A 253 -4.24 5.71 4.22
N VAL A 254 -3.21 4.94 4.54
CA VAL A 254 -2.14 5.34 5.45
C VAL A 254 -0.81 5.27 4.72
N ASP A 255 0.01 6.31 4.92
CA ASP A 255 1.40 6.36 4.52
C ASP A 255 2.32 6.26 5.74
N LEU A 256 3.31 5.37 5.63
CA LEU A 256 4.33 5.16 6.66
C LEU A 256 5.71 5.37 6.05
N ALA A 257 6.53 6.17 6.73
CA ALA A 257 7.98 6.14 6.56
C ALA A 257 8.52 5.20 7.62
N ILE A 258 9.22 4.15 7.19
CA ILE A 258 9.77 3.14 8.10
C ILE A 258 11.25 2.93 7.83
N THR A 259 11.96 2.49 8.86
CA THR A 259 13.30 1.95 8.78
C THR A 259 13.28 0.48 9.12
N ALA A 260 14.00 -0.32 8.35
CA ALA A 260 14.06 -1.77 8.54
C ALA A 260 15.50 -2.30 8.53
N PRO A 261 15.75 -3.45 9.19
CA PRO A 261 16.97 -4.24 9.03
C PRO A 261 17.32 -4.49 7.55
N LYS A 262 18.61 -4.59 7.21
CA LYS A 262 19.06 -4.80 5.81
C LYS A 262 18.47 -6.06 5.16
N ARG A 263 18.19 -7.07 5.98
CA ARG A 263 17.59 -8.35 5.56
C ARG A 263 16.11 -8.27 5.18
N VAL A 264 15.42 -7.19 5.56
CA VAL A 264 13.99 -7.01 5.26
C VAL A 264 13.84 -6.44 3.86
N SER A 265 13.22 -7.21 2.97
CA SER A 265 12.93 -6.81 1.59
C SER A 265 11.60 -6.06 1.47
N SER A 266 11.39 -5.39 0.34
CA SER A 266 10.12 -4.76 0.00
C SER A 266 8.97 -5.76 -0.10
N GLU A 267 9.23 -6.99 -0.57
CA GLU A 267 8.25 -8.07 -0.65
C GLU A 267 7.79 -8.53 0.74
N ALA A 268 8.72 -8.65 1.70
CA ALA A 268 8.39 -8.99 3.08
C ALA A 268 7.50 -7.93 3.73
N ILE A 269 7.83 -6.64 3.52
CA ILE A 269 7.02 -5.51 3.98
C ILE A 269 5.63 -5.54 3.33
N ARG A 270 5.57 -5.73 2.01
CA ARG A 270 4.33 -5.76 1.24
C ARG A 270 3.41 -6.90 1.70
N ALA A 271 3.96 -8.11 1.85
CA ALA A 271 3.22 -9.28 2.33
C ALA A 271 2.69 -9.08 3.75
N THR A 272 3.51 -8.51 4.64
CA THR A 272 3.14 -8.25 6.04
C THR A 272 2.02 -7.22 6.15
N ALA A 273 2.17 -6.07 5.49
CA ALA A 273 1.10 -5.06 5.44
C ALA A 273 -0.17 -5.59 4.76
N GLY A 274 -0.04 -6.42 3.72
CA GLY A 274 -1.16 -7.06 3.02
C GLY A 274 -1.90 -8.11 3.85
N SER A 275 -1.31 -8.60 4.94
CA SER A 275 -1.99 -9.50 5.88
C SER A 275 -3.01 -8.80 6.79
N VAL A 276 -2.97 -7.45 6.82
CA VAL A 276 -3.82 -6.58 7.65
C VAL A 276 -4.68 -5.64 6.81
N GLY A 277 -4.13 -5.12 5.71
CA GLY A 277 -4.78 -4.19 4.79
C GLY A 277 -4.83 -4.70 3.36
N ARG A 278 -5.18 -3.80 2.44
CA ARG A 278 -5.21 -4.03 0.99
C ARG A 278 -4.49 -2.91 0.25
N THR A 279 -4.30 -3.07 -1.05
CA THR A 279 -3.71 -2.02 -1.92
C THR A 279 -2.35 -1.53 -1.38
N VAL A 280 -1.42 -2.46 -1.17
CA VAL A 280 -0.13 -2.16 -0.53
C VAL A 280 0.90 -1.75 -1.58
N TYR A 281 1.48 -0.57 -1.42
CA TYR A 281 2.62 -0.08 -2.19
C TYR A 281 3.82 0.08 -1.29
N VAL A 282 5.00 -0.30 -1.80
CA VAL A 282 6.28 -0.20 -1.09
C VAL A 282 7.32 0.33 -2.07
N ARG A 283 8.08 1.35 -1.65
CA ARG A 283 9.24 1.87 -2.38
C ARG A 283 10.40 2.18 -1.42
N ASP A 284 11.61 2.36 -1.95
CA ASP A 284 12.72 2.88 -1.14
C ASP A 284 12.36 4.26 -0.59
N GLY A 285 12.71 4.49 0.68
CA GLY A 285 12.50 5.75 1.38
C GLY A 285 13.71 6.67 1.32
N SER A 286 13.49 7.94 1.62
CA SER A 286 14.52 8.99 1.67
C SER A 286 14.78 9.46 3.11
N ALA A 287 15.86 10.21 3.33
CA ALA A 287 16.09 10.84 4.63
C ALA A 287 15.03 11.92 4.93
N ASP A 288 14.48 12.54 3.89
CA ASP A 288 13.48 13.62 3.99
C ASP A 288 12.10 13.11 4.38
N ASP A 289 11.85 11.80 4.29
CA ASP A 289 10.58 11.17 4.70
C ASP A 289 10.31 11.32 6.21
N ALA A 290 11.35 11.67 6.98
CA ALA A 290 11.27 11.98 8.41
C ALA A 290 10.78 13.41 8.69
N ILE A 291 10.85 14.32 7.72
CA ILE A 291 10.40 15.70 7.87
C ILE A 291 8.88 15.70 7.87
N ASP A 292 8.28 16.24 8.93
CA ASP A 292 6.84 16.32 9.04
C ASP A 292 6.27 17.25 7.97
N LEU A 293 5.04 16.94 7.56
CA LEU A 293 4.36 17.68 6.52
C LEU A 293 4.21 19.19 6.83
N PRO A 294 3.79 19.63 8.03
CA PRO A 294 3.77 21.05 8.39
C PRO A 294 5.09 21.77 8.10
N THR A 295 6.23 21.21 8.51
CA THR A 295 7.55 21.78 8.24
C THR A 295 7.78 21.94 6.74
N ARG A 296 7.51 20.90 5.93
CA ARG A 296 7.66 20.96 4.45
C ARG A 296 6.78 22.04 3.80
N VAL A 297 5.58 22.28 4.34
CA VAL A 297 4.68 23.34 3.88
C VAL A 297 5.24 24.73 4.17
N LEU A 298 5.78 24.93 5.38
CA LEU A 298 6.36 26.21 5.79
C LEU A 298 7.63 26.54 5.00
N ASP A 299 8.53 25.56 4.83
CA ASP A 299 9.74 25.71 4.02
C ASP A 299 9.39 26.03 2.56
N GLY A 300 8.41 25.33 2.01
CA GLY A 300 7.88 25.62 0.68
C GLY A 300 7.34 27.04 0.58
N ALA A 301 6.54 27.49 1.55
CA ALA A 301 5.98 28.83 1.56
C ALA A 301 7.06 29.92 1.69
N ALA A 302 8.10 29.69 2.51
CA ALA A 302 9.24 30.59 2.62
C ALA A 302 10.01 30.72 1.29
N ASN A 303 10.22 29.60 0.60
CA ASN A 303 10.85 29.60 -0.72
C ASN A 303 10.02 30.36 -1.77
N LEU A 304 8.68 30.23 -1.75
CA LEU A 304 7.79 30.95 -2.65
C LEU A 304 7.92 32.48 -2.53
N ILE A 305 8.12 33.00 -1.33
CA ILE A 305 8.27 34.45 -1.11
C ILE A 305 9.53 34.97 -1.81
N SER A 306 10.60 34.15 -1.83
CA SER A 306 11.86 34.51 -2.45
C SER A 306 11.83 34.31 -3.98
N ASP A 307 11.15 33.25 -4.44
CA ASP A 307 11.01 32.91 -5.86
C ASP A 307 9.66 32.22 -6.14
N PRO A 308 8.65 32.97 -6.64
CA PRO A 308 7.34 32.41 -6.98
C PRO A 308 7.38 31.34 -8.08
N SER A 309 8.43 31.30 -8.91
CA SER A 309 8.58 30.28 -9.97
C SER A 309 8.86 28.88 -9.42
N TRP A 310 9.22 28.78 -8.13
CA TRP A 310 9.44 27.53 -7.42
C TRP A 310 8.14 26.75 -7.11
N ALA A 311 6.98 27.36 -7.35
CA ALA A 311 5.68 26.78 -6.99
C ALA A 311 5.39 25.38 -7.55
N PRO A 312 5.69 25.07 -8.84
CA PRO A 312 5.50 23.72 -9.36
C PRO A 312 6.34 22.68 -8.62
N LEU A 313 7.62 23.00 -8.36
CA LEU A 313 8.54 22.09 -7.68
C LEU A 313 8.14 21.89 -6.21
N ALA A 314 7.76 22.96 -5.51
CA ALA A 314 7.25 22.88 -4.15
C ALA A 314 5.98 22.01 -4.06
N ALA A 315 5.05 22.18 -5.00
CA ALA A 315 3.85 21.36 -5.08
C ALA A 315 4.21 19.89 -5.30
N ALA A 316 5.17 19.59 -6.19
CA ALA A 316 5.69 18.25 -6.43
C ALA A 316 6.27 17.61 -5.16
N ILE A 317 7.09 18.36 -4.42
CA ILE A 317 7.67 17.93 -3.15
C ILE A 317 6.55 17.59 -2.16
N LEU A 318 5.58 18.49 -1.94
CA LEU A 318 4.51 18.31 -0.94
C LEU A 318 3.64 17.07 -1.13
N VAL A 319 3.57 16.53 -2.34
CA VAL A 319 2.84 15.30 -2.67
C VAL A 319 3.76 14.14 -3.06
N GLU A 320 5.07 14.30 -2.90
CA GLU A 320 6.08 13.29 -3.21
C GLU A 320 5.95 12.78 -4.66
N ALA A 321 5.79 13.70 -5.61
CA ALA A 321 5.79 13.37 -7.04
C ALA A 321 7.21 13.05 -7.53
N ASP A 322 7.31 12.09 -8.46
CA ASP A 322 8.58 11.68 -9.08
C ASP A 322 8.98 12.64 -10.21
N GLU A 323 8.00 13.32 -10.82
CA GLU A 323 8.20 14.24 -11.94
C GLU A 323 7.25 15.44 -11.86
N VAL A 324 7.73 16.59 -12.33
CA VAL A 324 6.95 17.83 -12.48
C VAL A 324 7.19 18.45 -13.84
N THR A 325 6.11 18.83 -14.52
CA THR A 325 6.14 19.58 -15.77
C THR A 325 5.13 20.72 -15.73
N VAL A 326 5.39 21.79 -16.49
CA VAL A 326 4.46 22.89 -16.68
C VAL A 326 4.04 22.89 -18.14
N VAL A 327 2.73 22.83 -18.38
CA VAL A 327 2.14 22.72 -19.73
C VAL A 327 1.07 23.78 -19.93
N GLY A 328 0.71 24.03 -21.20
CA GLY A 328 -0.45 24.85 -21.51
C GLY A 328 -1.73 24.24 -20.91
N ALA A 329 -2.63 25.09 -20.42
CA ALA A 329 -3.89 24.66 -19.79
C ALA A 329 -4.79 23.81 -20.73
N THR A 330 -4.56 23.86 -22.04
CA THR A 330 -5.26 23.08 -23.07
C THR A 330 -4.48 21.86 -23.57
N GLU A 331 -3.20 21.73 -23.23
CA GLU A 331 -2.29 20.70 -23.74
C GLU A 331 -2.26 19.45 -22.84
N GLY A 332 -1.89 18.31 -23.43
CA GLY A 332 -1.66 17.05 -22.71
C GLY A 332 -2.93 16.24 -22.42
N SER A 333 -2.87 15.39 -21.40
CA SER A 333 -3.99 14.57 -20.95
C SER A 333 -4.57 15.09 -19.63
N ASP A 334 -5.82 14.70 -19.36
CA ASP A 334 -6.48 14.92 -18.08
C ASP A 334 -5.86 14.03 -16.98
N ASP A 335 -6.24 14.27 -15.73
CA ASP A 335 -5.77 13.52 -14.56
C ASP A 335 -5.92 12.00 -14.73
N GLN A 336 -4.94 11.28 -14.20
CA GLN A 336 -4.96 9.84 -14.00
C GLN A 336 -4.68 9.53 -12.52
N PRO A 337 -4.94 8.30 -12.03
CA PRO A 337 -4.64 7.96 -10.64
C PRO A 337 -3.20 8.28 -10.21
N ASP A 338 -2.25 8.17 -11.12
CA ASP A 338 -0.81 8.42 -10.96
C ASP A 338 -0.33 9.78 -11.49
N THR A 339 -1.24 10.61 -12.01
CA THR A 339 -0.93 11.90 -12.64
C THR A 339 -1.90 12.99 -12.18
N LEU A 340 -1.37 14.04 -11.54
CA LEU A 340 -2.12 15.23 -11.14
C LEU A 340 -1.81 16.40 -12.07
N ARG A 341 -2.82 16.92 -12.75
CA ARG A 341 -2.84 18.16 -13.51
C ARG A 341 -3.55 19.22 -12.67
N LEU A 342 -2.79 20.21 -12.22
CA LEU A 342 -3.24 21.23 -11.30
C LEU A 342 -3.16 22.59 -11.96
N GLN A 343 -4.21 23.38 -11.83
CA GLN A 343 -4.18 24.75 -12.31
C GLN A 343 -3.22 25.59 -11.45
N TRP A 344 -2.26 26.25 -12.09
CA TRP A 344 -1.32 27.18 -11.43
C TRP A 344 -1.60 28.62 -11.82
N THR A 345 -1.68 28.90 -13.12
CA THR A 345 -2.18 30.16 -13.66
C THR A 345 -3.42 29.89 -14.52
N ALA A 346 -4.03 30.93 -15.07
CA ALA A 346 -5.18 30.77 -15.94
C ALA A 346 -4.83 30.04 -17.26
N ASN A 347 -3.58 30.09 -17.74
CA ASN A 347 -3.13 29.47 -18.99
C ASN A 347 -2.07 28.37 -18.81
N GLN A 348 -1.57 28.13 -17.60
CA GLN A 348 -0.57 27.10 -17.30
C GLN A 348 -1.03 26.16 -16.20
N HIS A 349 -0.85 24.86 -16.46
CA HIS A 349 -1.09 23.80 -15.50
C HIS A 349 0.24 23.14 -15.10
N VAL A 350 0.32 22.73 -13.84
CA VAL A 350 1.40 21.90 -13.30
C VAL A 350 0.96 20.45 -13.36
N VAL A 351 1.71 19.61 -14.06
CA VAL A 351 1.48 18.17 -14.17
C VAL A 351 2.52 17.44 -13.32
N LEU A 352 2.04 16.70 -12.33
CA LEU A 352 2.82 15.93 -11.38
C LEU A 352 2.58 14.44 -11.64
N ARG A 353 3.64 13.63 -11.74
CA ARG A 353 3.54 12.19 -11.99
C ARG A 353 4.18 11.39 -10.86
N ARG A 354 3.64 10.22 -10.55
CA ARG A 354 4.19 9.32 -9.52
C ARG A 354 3.99 7.86 -9.85
N ASP A 355 5.05 7.07 -9.77
CA ASP A 355 5.08 5.69 -10.26
C ASP A 355 4.77 4.65 -9.19
N TRP A 356 5.02 4.96 -7.92
CA TRP A 356 4.96 3.94 -6.87
C TRP A 356 3.57 3.81 -6.23
N ALA A 357 2.73 4.85 -6.28
CA ALA A 357 1.38 4.83 -5.71
C ALA A 357 0.46 5.93 -6.30
N PRO A 358 -0.86 5.67 -6.45
CA PRO A 358 -1.82 6.69 -6.90
C PRO A 358 -1.93 7.87 -5.93
N PHE A 359 -2.23 9.07 -6.44
CA PHE A 359 -2.49 10.27 -5.65
C PHE A 359 -3.84 10.22 -4.92
N ALA A 360 -3.82 10.59 -3.65
CA ALA A 360 -5.00 10.73 -2.81
C ALA A 360 -5.64 12.12 -2.98
N ARG A 361 -6.94 12.22 -2.70
CA ARG A 361 -7.69 13.50 -2.76
C ARG A 361 -7.07 14.57 -1.87
N ALA A 362 -6.55 14.20 -0.69
CA ALA A 362 -5.88 15.13 0.21
C ALA A 362 -4.57 15.67 -0.37
N GLU A 363 -3.82 14.85 -1.12
CA GLU A 363 -2.59 15.25 -1.81
C GLU A 363 -2.92 16.28 -2.91
N ARG A 364 -3.91 15.99 -3.77
CA ARG A 364 -4.41 16.94 -4.78
C ARG A 364 -4.82 18.28 -4.16
N SER A 365 -5.60 18.22 -3.07
CA SER A 365 -6.10 19.42 -2.38
C SER A 365 -4.96 20.27 -1.83
N ARG A 366 -3.91 19.61 -1.30
CA ARG A 366 -2.73 20.27 -0.74
C ARG A 366 -1.88 20.94 -1.81
N ALA A 367 -1.54 20.23 -2.89
CA ALA A 367 -0.78 20.80 -4.00
C ALA A 367 -1.54 21.96 -4.66
N SER A 368 -2.85 21.80 -4.90
CA SER A 368 -3.70 22.89 -5.39
C SER A 368 -3.71 24.10 -4.45
N ALA A 369 -3.84 23.89 -3.14
CA ALA A 369 -3.79 24.97 -2.16
C ALA A 369 -2.44 25.70 -2.17
N PHE A 370 -1.35 24.97 -2.35
CA PHE A 370 -0.01 25.54 -2.44
C PHE A 370 0.19 26.40 -3.71
N LEU A 371 -0.29 25.94 -4.87
CA LEU A 371 -0.26 26.74 -6.10
C LEU A 371 -1.12 28.01 -5.99
N ARG A 372 -2.25 27.95 -5.27
CA ARG A 372 -3.04 29.15 -4.95
C ARG A 372 -2.30 30.12 -4.03
N LEU A 373 -1.54 29.62 -3.06
CA LEU A 373 -0.70 30.47 -2.21
C LEU A 373 0.35 31.21 -3.05
N SER A 374 1.01 30.51 -3.97
CA SER A 374 1.94 31.14 -4.93
C SER A 374 1.26 32.25 -5.75
N ALA A 375 0.07 31.99 -6.28
CA ALA A 375 -0.72 32.98 -7.01
C ALA A 375 -1.07 34.22 -6.16
N ALA A 376 -1.48 34.02 -4.90
CA ALA A 376 -1.82 35.12 -3.99
C ALA A 376 -0.59 35.94 -3.57
N ILE A 377 0.57 35.28 -3.37
CA ILE A 377 1.84 35.97 -3.11
C ILE A 377 2.23 36.82 -4.32
N ALA A 378 2.15 36.27 -5.53
CA ALA A 378 2.46 37.01 -6.76
C ALA A 378 1.57 38.26 -6.90
N GLU A 379 0.26 38.13 -6.65
CA GLU A 379 -0.67 39.26 -6.61
C GLU A 379 -0.27 40.32 -5.57
N SER A 380 0.05 39.90 -4.35
CA SER A 380 0.47 40.83 -3.28
C SER A 380 1.76 41.57 -3.61
N LEU A 381 2.63 40.99 -4.45
CA LEU A 381 3.87 41.59 -4.92
C LEU A 381 3.66 42.47 -6.16
N GLY A 382 2.41 42.69 -6.58
CA GLY A 382 2.07 43.55 -7.72
C GLY A 382 2.25 42.89 -9.08
N ALA A 383 2.45 41.57 -9.14
CA ALA A 383 2.32 40.83 -10.39
C ALA A 383 0.84 40.79 -10.78
N ALA A 384 0.54 40.82 -12.09
CA ALA A 384 -0.83 40.75 -12.58
C ALA A 384 -1.55 39.50 -12.03
N THR A 385 -2.63 39.70 -11.27
CA THR A 385 -3.41 38.65 -10.61
C THR A 385 -3.98 37.64 -11.61
N PRO A 386 -4.06 36.33 -11.24
CA PRO A 386 -4.70 35.32 -12.06
C PRO A 386 -6.23 35.48 -12.06
N TRP A 387 -6.73 36.10 -13.11
CA TRP A 387 -8.12 36.01 -13.59
C TRP A 387 -9.25 36.04 -12.54
N VAL A 388 -9.41 37.19 -11.87
CA VAL A 388 -10.59 37.49 -11.05
C VAL A 388 -11.31 38.69 -11.65
N PHE A 389 -12.61 38.56 -11.88
CA PHE A 389 -13.50 39.67 -12.21
C PHE A 389 -14.28 40.08 -10.96
N ALA A 390 -14.20 41.35 -10.58
CA ALA A 390 -15.09 41.95 -9.59
C ALA A 390 -15.87 43.07 -10.28
N GLY A 391 -17.18 43.08 -10.10
CA GLY A 391 -18.05 44.08 -10.71
C GLY A 391 -19.41 44.13 -10.05
N GLU A 392 -20.30 44.89 -10.66
CA GLU A 392 -21.67 45.07 -10.15
C GLU A 392 -22.68 44.76 -11.26
N VAL A 393 -23.74 44.04 -10.91
CA VAL A 393 -24.84 43.72 -11.82
C VAL A 393 -26.14 44.21 -11.19
N LYS A 394 -26.70 45.29 -11.75
CA LYS A 394 -27.94 45.93 -11.28
C LYS A 394 -27.94 46.28 -9.78
N GLY A 395 -26.91 46.96 -9.27
CA GLY A 395 -26.87 47.35 -7.86
C GLY A 395 -26.21 46.34 -6.91
N ARG A 396 -25.77 45.17 -7.42
CA ARG A 396 -25.31 44.06 -6.59
C ARG A 396 -23.89 43.62 -6.93
N PRO A 397 -22.99 43.51 -5.94
CA PRO A 397 -21.64 42.99 -6.16
C PRO A 397 -21.68 41.57 -6.72
N LEU A 398 -20.77 41.29 -7.65
CA LEU A 398 -20.56 39.98 -8.24
C LEU A 398 -19.06 39.75 -8.38
N ARG A 399 -18.61 38.54 -8.03
CA ARG A 399 -17.23 38.11 -8.27
C ARG A 399 -17.19 36.84 -9.11
N ILE A 400 -16.33 36.79 -10.11
CA ILE A 400 -16.09 35.60 -10.94
C ILE A 400 -14.62 35.24 -10.84
N ARG A 401 -14.34 33.98 -10.52
CA ARG A 401 -12.98 33.44 -10.40
C ARG A 401 -12.92 32.00 -10.89
N LEU A 402 -11.71 31.49 -11.06
CA LEU A 402 -11.49 30.07 -11.27
C LEU A 402 -12.04 29.23 -10.10
N ALA A 403 -12.63 28.09 -10.43
CA ALA A 403 -13.11 27.10 -9.48
C ALA A 403 -11.94 26.40 -8.77
N GLN A 404 -12.19 25.96 -7.54
CA GLN A 404 -11.22 25.31 -6.68
C GLN A 404 -11.76 23.95 -6.21
N PRO A 405 -10.88 22.99 -5.86
CA PRO A 405 -11.32 21.73 -5.23
C PRO A 405 -12.25 21.88 -4.02
N ALA A 406 -12.07 22.95 -3.24
CA ALA A 406 -12.90 23.24 -2.07
C ALA A 406 -14.31 23.75 -2.42
N ASP A 407 -14.53 24.22 -3.65
CA ASP A 407 -15.84 24.68 -4.12
C ASP A 407 -16.80 23.52 -4.42
N ALA A 408 -16.31 22.28 -4.40
CA ALA A 408 -17.08 21.06 -4.66
C ALA A 408 -18.46 21.04 -4.00
N ASP A 409 -18.50 21.21 -2.68
CA ASP A 409 -19.73 21.12 -1.90
C ASP A 409 -20.63 22.35 -2.12
N ALA A 410 -20.03 23.54 -2.29
CA ALA A 410 -20.76 24.77 -2.56
C ALA A 410 -21.41 24.76 -3.97
N VAL A 411 -20.72 24.20 -4.97
CA VAL A 411 -21.25 24.01 -6.32
C VAL A 411 -22.33 22.93 -6.32
N ALA A 412 -22.16 21.83 -5.56
CA ALA A 412 -23.21 20.84 -5.39
C ALA A 412 -24.47 21.46 -4.77
N ALA A 413 -24.30 22.25 -3.70
CA ALA A 413 -25.40 22.98 -3.06
C ALA A 413 -26.08 23.98 -4.02
N MET A 414 -25.32 24.63 -4.92
CA MET A 414 -25.88 25.48 -5.97
C MET A 414 -26.74 24.67 -6.95
N HIS A 415 -26.27 23.50 -7.37
CA HIS A 415 -27.07 22.60 -8.22
C HIS A 415 -28.32 22.10 -7.51
N ASP A 416 -28.26 21.81 -6.21
CA ASP A 416 -29.43 21.40 -5.42
C ASP A 416 -30.51 22.49 -5.38
N ARG A 417 -30.14 23.78 -5.50
CA ARG A 417 -31.08 24.91 -5.62
C ARG A 417 -31.59 25.16 -7.05
N CYS A 418 -30.95 24.59 -8.07
CA CYS A 418 -31.37 24.72 -9.46
C CYS A 418 -32.57 23.81 -9.79
N SER A 419 -33.47 24.30 -10.64
CA SER A 419 -34.58 23.49 -11.15
C SER A 419 -34.10 22.36 -12.07
N ASP A 420 -34.91 21.30 -12.19
CA ASP A 420 -34.62 20.20 -13.12
C ASP A 420 -34.58 20.68 -14.58
N GLN A 421 -35.36 21.72 -14.91
CA GLN A 421 -35.31 22.37 -16.22
C GLN A 421 -33.93 23.00 -16.47
N SER A 422 -33.40 23.77 -15.52
CA SER A 422 -32.08 24.40 -15.64
C SER A 422 -30.95 23.36 -15.73
N LYS A 423 -31.06 22.23 -14.99
CA LYS A 423 -30.12 21.11 -15.06
C LYS A 423 -30.20 20.39 -16.41
N TYR A 424 -31.41 20.09 -16.88
CA TYR A 424 -31.63 19.43 -18.17
C TYR A 424 -31.12 20.30 -19.33
N GLN A 425 -31.37 21.60 -19.31
CA GLN A 425 -30.85 22.53 -20.31
C GLN A 425 -29.32 22.61 -20.36
N ARG A 426 -28.64 22.32 -19.24
CA ARG A 426 -27.18 22.37 -19.13
C ARG A 426 -26.49 21.05 -19.47
N TYR A 427 -27.09 19.91 -19.10
CA TYR A 427 -26.46 18.58 -19.23
C TYR A 427 -27.13 17.68 -20.26
N PHE A 428 -28.29 18.07 -20.79
CA PHE A 428 -29.16 17.23 -21.65
C PHE A 428 -29.59 15.91 -21.02
N THR A 429 -29.47 15.80 -19.69
CA THR A 429 -29.89 14.66 -18.87
C THR A 429 -30.26 15.12 -17.46
N ILE A 430 -31.10 14.34 -16.79
CA ILE A 430 -31.42 14.49 -15.36
C ILE A 430 -30.52 13.51 -14.60
N THR A 431 -29.26 13.88 -14.37
CA THR A 431 -28.31 13.06 -13.61
C THR A 431 -27.92 13.79 -12.32
N GLU A 432 -27.71 13.05 -11.23
CA GLU A 432 -27.12 13.63 -10.01
C GLU A 432 -25.68 14.08 -10.30
N TRP A 433 -25.43 15.37 -10.09
CA TRP A 433 -24.16 16.07 -10.35
C TRP A 433 -22.91 15.41 -9.70
N ARG A 434 -23.08 14.68 -8.59
CA ARG A 434 -22.00 14.36 -7.65
C ARG A 434 -20.90 13.46 -8.20
N ASP A 435 -21.20 12.42 -8.98
CA ASP A 435 -20.20 11.38 -9.24
C ASP A 435 -19.26 11.67 -10.43
N VAL A 436 -19.72 12.44 -11.44
CA VAL A 436 -18.97 12.65 -12.69
C VAL A 436 -18.32 14.03 -12.78
N GLN A 437 -18.82 15.05 -12.07
CA GLN A 437 -18.42 16.46 -12.29
C GLN A 437 -17.54 17.09 -11.20
N LEU A 438 -17.34 16.43 -10.05
CA LEU A 438 -16.39 16.88 -9.02
C LEU A 438 -14.94 16.97 -9.54
N HIS A 439 -14.56 16.07 -10.46
CA HIS A 439 -13.24 16.09 -11.12
C HIS A 439 -13.04 17.35 -11.98
N ARG A 440 -14.12 17.92 -12.52
CA ARG A 440 -14.07 19.15 -13.33
C ARG A 440 -13.92 20.42 -12.49
N LEU A 441 -14.36 20.39 -11.22
CA LEU A 441 -14.20 21.49 -10.27
C LEU A 441 -12.84 21.54 -9.59
N ALA A 442 -12.17 20.39 -9.47
CA ALA A 442 -10.95 20.24 -8.67
C ALA A 442 -9.64 20.61 -9.40
N GLY A 443 -9.70 21.05 -10.66
CA GLY A 443 -8.54 20.99 -11.55
C GLY A 443 -8.21 19.52 -11.87
N GLY A 444 -7.72 19.28 -13.08
CA GLY A 444 -7.46 17.92 -13.57
C GLY A 444 -7.97 17.64 -14.97
N HIS A 445 -8.43 18.67 -15.66
CA HIS A 445 -8.86 18.61 -17.06
C HIS A 445 -8.15 19.69 -17.86
N ARG A 446 -8.33 19.63 -19.18
CA ARG A 446 -7.92 20.71 -20.08
C ARG A 446 -8.97 21.82 -20.12
N GLY A 447 -8.50 23.05 -19.94
CA GLY A 447 -9.32 24.26 -19.92
C GLY A 447 -9.59 24.78 -18.51
N ALA A 448 -10.70 25.49 -18.34
CA ALA A 448 -11.00 26.25 -17.14
C ALA A 448 -12.46 26.13 -16.70
N THR A 449 -12.68 26.15 -15.39
CA THR A 449 -14.01 26.27 -14.79
C THR A 449 -14.07 27.55 -13.98
N LEU A 450 -15.12 28.33 -14.19
CA LEU A 450 -15.40 29.60 -13.52
C LEU A 450 -16.58 29.43 -12.56
N VAL A 451 -16.47 29.98 -11.36
CA VAL A 451 -17.56 30.10 -10.39
C VAL A 451 -17.96 31.55 -10.23
N VAL A 452 -19.26 31.79 -10.05
CA VAL A 452 -19.83 33.10 -9.79
C VAL A 452 -20.25 33.17 -8.33
N LEU A 453 -19.71 34.14 -7.60
CA LEU A 453 -20.03 34.40 -6.20
C LEU A 453 -20.90 35.65 -6.08
N ALA A 454 -21.95 35.55 -5.27
CA ALA A 454 -22.75 36.68 -4.82
C ALA A 454 -22.04 37.44 -3.68
N GLU A 455 -22.68 38.49 -3.16
CA GLU A 455 -22.14 39.36 -2.10
C GLU A 455 -21.81 38.62 -0.80
N ASP A 456 -22.55 37.56 -0.49
CA ASP A 456 -22.36 36.69 0.67
C ASP A 456 -21.38 35.52 0.42
N ASP A 457 -20.59 35.59 -0.65
CA ASP A 457 -19.72 34.52 -1.16
C ASP A 457 -20.45 33.21 -1.52
N THR A 458 -21.78 33.22 -1.61
CA THR A 458 -22.54 32.06 -2.09
C THR A 458 -22.30 31.86 -3.60
N ILE A 459 -21.95 30.64 -4.00
CA ILE A 459 -21.84 30.28 -5.43
C ILE A 459 -23.24 30.20 -6.04
N VAL A 460 -23.47 31.03 -7.06
CA VAL A 460 -24.76 31.21 -7.75
C VAL A 460 -24.72 30.88 -9.24
N GLY A 461 -23.54 30.53 -9.76
CA GLY A 461 -23.37 30.17 -11.17
C GLY A 461 -22.04 29.50 -11.45
N LEU A 462 -21.99 28.80 -12.56
CA LEU A 462 -20.85 28.02 -13.02
C LEU A 462 -20.72 28.16 -14.55
N GLY A 463 -19.49 28.32 -15.03
CA GLY A 463 -19.15 28.31 -16.45
C GLY A 463 -17.96 27.40 -16.74
N ASN A 464 -18.00 26.68 -17.85
CA ASN A 464 -16.93 25.80 -18.30
C ASN A 464 -16.42 26.28 -19.66
N VAL A 465 -15.09 26.21 -19.83
CA VAL A 465 -14.39 26.53 -21.08
C VAL A 465 -13.39 25.40 -21.32
N PHE A 466 -13.74 24.42 -22.15
CA PHE A 466 -12.95 23.21 -22.38
C PHE A 466 -12.70 23.00 -23.87
N PRO A 467 -11.66 22.24 -24.27
CA PRO A 467 -11.55 21.76 -25.65
C PRO A 467 -12.85 21.07 -26.09
N ASP A 468 -13.31 21.37 -27.31
CA ASP A 468 -14.49 20.71 -27.92
C ASP A 468 -14.26 19.19 -28.03
N GLU A 469 -13.07 18.81 -28.48
CA GLU A 469 -12.63 17.41 -28.54
C GLU A 469 -11.29 17.22 -27.81
N PRO A 470 -10.99 15.99 -27.34
CA PRO A 470 -9.69 15.67 -26.79
C PRO A 470 -8.54 15.98 -27.77
N GLY A 471 -7.73 16.98 -27.43
CA GLY A 471 -6.56 17.39 -28.22
C GLY A 471 -6.83 18.56 -29.16
N ASP A 472 -8.07 19.08 -29.20
CA ASP A 472 -8.37 20.31 -29.94
C ASP A 472 -7.81 21.53 -29.18
N GLY A 473 -6.77 22.14 -29.73
CA GLY A 473 -6.23 23.41 -29.24
C GLY A 473 -6.89 24.65 -29.87
N ARG A 474 -7.78 24.46 -30.85
CA ARG A 474 -8.39 25.53 -31.63
C ARG A 474 -9.75 25.95 -31.10
N THR A 475 -10.61 24.97 -30.78
CA THR A 475 -12.02 25.21 -30.41
C THR A 475 -12.26 24.96 -28.93
N ALA A 476 -12.92 25.91 -28.25
CA ALA A 476 -13.43 25.70 -26.90
C ALA A 476 -14.95 25.50 -26.87
N GLU A 477 -15.43 24.40 -26.32
CA GLU A 477 -16.80 24.27 -25.85
C GLU A 477 -17.01 25.16 -24.61
N ILE A 478 -18.02 26.02 -24.69
CA ILE A 478 -18.50 26.82 -23.57
C ILE A 478 -19.88 26.37 -23.13
N ALA A 479 -20.05 26.21 -21.82
CA ALA A 479 -21.36 25.92 -21.27
C ALA A 479 -21.49 26.35 -19.81
N MET A 480 -22.68 26.81 -19.44
CA MET A 480 -22.90 27.55 -18.20
C MET A 480 -24.28 27.31 -17.58
N ILE A 481 -24.34 27.45 -16.26
CA ILE A 481 -25.59 27.41 -15.48
C ILE A 481 -25.58 28.55 -14.45
N VAL A 482 -26.75 29.15 -14.23
CA VAL A 482 -26.98 30.17 -13.21
C VAL A 482 -28.22 29.76 -12.43
N GLU A 483 -28.13 29.81 -11.10
CA GLU A 483 -29.25 29.50 -10.20
C GLU A 483 -30.51 30.27 -10.60
N ASP A 484 -31.65 29.58 -10.65
CA ASP A 484 -32.93 30.10 -11.14
C ASP A 484 -33.31 31.44 -10.48
N ALA A 485 -33.13 31.57 -9.16
CA ALA A 485 -33.42 32.79 -8.41
C ALA A 485 -32.57 34.01 -8.81
N GLN A 486 -31.45 33.77 -9.50
CA GLN A 486 -30.47 34.77 -9.92
C GLN A 486 -30.54 35.06 -11.43
N GLN A 487 -31.36 34.31 -12.18
CA GLN A 487 -31.58 34.53 -13.60
C GLN A 487 -32.33 35.85 -13.87
N GLY A 488 -32.23 36.36 -15.11
CA GLY A 488 -32.81 37.66 -15.50
C GLY A 488 -32.12 38.90 -14.91
N ARG A 489 -31.10 38.71 -14.05
CA ARG A 489 -30.36 39.80 -13.41
C ARG A 489 -29.18 40.30 -14.24
N GLY A 490 -28.73 39.54 -15.23
CA GLY A 490 -27.58 39.90 -16.09
C GLY A 490 -26.31 39.12 -15.78
N ILE A 491 -26.32 38.26 -14.74
CA ILE A 491 -25.21 37.39 -14.36
C ILE A 491 -24.76 36.52 -15.53
N GLY A 492 -25.70 35.92 -16.26
CA GLY A 492 -25.36 35.11 -17.43
C GLY A 492 -24.59 35.87 -18.52
N LYS A 493 -24.89 37.16 -18.72
CA LYS A 493 -24.18 37.99 -19.70
C LYS A 493 -22.74 38.24 -19.27
N VAL A 494 -22.55 38.57 -18.00
CA VAL A 494 -21.21 38.80 -17.44
C VAL A 494 -20.39 37.52 -17.47
N LEU A 495 -20.96 36.39 -17.03
CA LEU A 495 -20.29 35.09 -17.05
C LEU A 495 -19.93 34.65 -18.48
N LEU A 496 -20.83 34.82 -19.46
CA LEU A 496 -20.51 34.54 -20.87
C LEU A 496 -19.33 35.38 -21.37
N GLY A 497 -19.30 36.68 -21.07
CA GLY A 497 -18.17 37.55 -21.42
C GLY A 497 -16.85 37.10 -20.79
N GLN A 498 -16.88 36.64 -19.54
CA GLN A 498 -15.70 36.10 -18.86
C GLN A 498 -15.25 34.76 -19.44
N MET A 499 -16.17 33.88 -19.84
CA MET A 499 -15.83 32.63 -20.52
C MET A 499 -15.18 32.87 -21.88
N ILE A 500 -15.69 33.81 -22.68
CA ILE A 500 -15.09 34.19 -23.96
C ILE A 500 -13.67 34.74 -23.74
N SER A 501 -13.53 35.65 -22.77
CA SER A 501 -12.22 36.22 -22.43
C SER A 501 -11.24 35.13 -21.96
N MET A 502 -11.71 34.14 -21.20
CA MET A 502 -10.92 32.99 -20.76
C MET A 502 -10.51 32.11 -21.94
N ALA A 503 -11.41 31.83 -22.88
CA ALA A 503 -11.09 31.07 -24.09
C ALA A 503 -9.97 31.75 -24.90
N GLN A 504 -10.02 33.07 -25.02
CA GLN A 504 -8.95 33.85 -25.68
C GLN A 504 -7.61 33.74 -24.97
N LEU A 505 -7.61 33.80 -23.63
CA LEU A 505 -6.40 33.66 -22.82
C LEU A 505 -5.79 32.26 -22.90
N LEU A 506 -6.65 31.24 -22.95
CA LEU A 506 -6.27 29.83 -23.13
C LEU A 506 -5.73 29.53 -24.54
N GLY A 507 -5.73 30.52 -25.45
CA GLY A 507 -5.21 30.36 -26.80
C GLY A 507 -6.18 29.68 -27.75
N PHE A 508 -7.47 29.63 -27.44
CA PHE A 508 -8.49 29.19 -28.41
C PHE A 508 -8.80 30.30 -29.41
N SER A 509 -9.12 29.92 -30.64
CA SER A 509 -9.49 30.82 -31.74
C SER A 509 -10.94 30.65 -32.20
N GLU A 510 -11.62 29.60 -31.73
CA GLU A 510 -13.04 29.36 -31.95
C GLU A 510 -13.71 28.95 -30.63
N ILE A 511 -14.99 29.30 -30.48
CA ILE A 511 -15.84 28.79 -29.41
C ILE A 511 -17.07 28.12 -29.98
N VAL A 512 -17.53 27.07 -29.30
CA VAL A 512 -18.75 26.34 -29.62
C VAL A 512 -19.67 26.25 -28.40
N ALA A 513 -20.97 26.36 -28.62
CA ALA A 513 -21.99 26.19 -27.61
C ALA A 513 -23.09 25.25 -28.13
N SER A 514 -23.29 24.13 -27.46
CA SER A 514 -24.43 23.23 -27.71
C SER A 514 -25.59 23.64 -26.81
N VAL A 515 -26.74 23.97 -27.41
CA VAL A 515 -27.90 24.53 -26.71
C VAL A 515 -29.18 23.86 -27.19
N LEU A 516 -30.06 23.41 -26.30
CA LEU A 516 -31.39 22.91 -26.71
C LEU A 516 -32.16 23.96 -27.50
N ALA A 517 -32.85 23.54 -28.56
CA ALA A 517 -33.58 24.45 -29.44
C ALA A 517 -34.68 25.26 -28.72
N ASP A 518 -35.19 24.76 -27.60
CA ASP A 518 -36.19 25.41 -26.76
C ASP A 518 -35.61 26.35 -25.69
N ASN A 519 -34.28 26.36 -25.49
CA ASN A 519 -33.60 27.26 -24.55
C ASN A 519 -33.43 28.67 -25.14
N ASN A 520 -34.57 29.35 -25.34
CA ASN A 520 -34.66 30.70 -25.87
C ASN A 520 -33.85 31.73 -25.06
N GLY A 521 -33.67 31.49 -23.75
CA GLY A 521 -32.88 32.35 -22.88
C GLY A 521 -31.40 32.36 -23.27
N MET A 522 -30.81 31.17 -23.42
CA MET A 522 -29.41 31.01 -23.82
C MET A 522 -29.17 31.46 -25.27
N LEU A 523 -30.09 31.16 -26.19
CA LEU A 523 -29.99 31.61 -27.59
C LEU A 523 -29.94 33.14 -27.69
N ARG A 524 -30.85 33.84 -26.99
CA ARG A 524 -30.82 35.31 -26.92
C ARG A 524 -29.57 35.86 -26.24
N LEU A 525 -29.00 35.11 -25.29
CA LEU A 525 -27.77 35.49 -24.61
C LEU A 525 -26.57 35.46 -25.56
N LEU A 526 -26.44 34.39 -26.35
CA LEU A 526 -25.41 34.22 -27.38
C LEU A 526 -25.56 35.28 -28.47
N GLU A 527 -26.76 35.54 -28.97
CA GLU A 527 -27.02 36.60 -29.96
C GLU A 527 -26.56 37.99 -29.46
N LYS A 528 -26.72 38.26 -28.16
CA LYS A 528 -26.32 39.54 -27.52
C LYS A 528 -24.85 39.60 -27.10
N SER A 529 -24.05 38.56 -27.35
CA SER A 529 -22.61 38.53 -27.02
C SER A 529 -21.79 39.46 -27.91
N GLY A 530 -22.29 39.82 -29.10
CA GLY A 530 -21.56 40.61 -30.09
C GLY A 530 -20.65 39.79 -31.01
N LEU A 531 -20.64 38.46 -30.89
CA LEU A 531 -19.96 37.56 -31.82
C LEU A 531 -20.87 37.17 -32.99
N SER A 532 -20.25 36.86 -34.13
CA SER A 532 -20.92 36.33 -35.31
C SER A 532 -21.07 34.81 -35.21
N TRP A 533 -22.23 34.33 -34.76
CA TRP A 533 -22.51 32.91 -34.60
C TRP A 533 -23.02 32.26 -35.88
N SER A 534 -22.40 31.15 -36.26
CA SER A 534 -22.98 30.18 -37.19
C SER A 534 -23.71 29.10 -36.38
N ALA A 535 -24.84 28.60 -36.86
CA ALA A 535 -25.63 27.61 -36.13
C ALA A 535 -26.04 26.45 -37.03
N THR A 536 -25.82 25.22 -36.56
CA THR A 536 -26.41 24.00 -37.11
C THR A 536 -27.42 23.44 -36.12
N THR A 537 -28.43 22.71 -36.60
CA THR A 537 -29.45 22.09 -35.73
C THR A 537 -29.54 20.61 -36.07
N ASP A 538 -29.38 19.77 -35.06
CA ASP A 538 -29.55 18.32 -35.17
C ASP A 538 -30.26 17.80 -33.92
N SER A 539 -31.26 16.94 -34.11
CA SER A 539 -31.93 16.21 -33.04
C SER A 539 -32.40 17.06 -31.85
N GLY A 540 -32.85 18.30 -32.13
CA GLY A 540 -33.33 19.25 -31.11
C GLY A 540 -32.24 20.06 -30.40
N VAL A 541 -30.97 19.86 -30.76
CA VAL A 541 -29.82 20.64 -30.26
C VAL A 541 -29.34 21.60 -31.35
N ARG A 542 -29.13 22.85 -30.97
CA ARG A 542 -28.47 23.87 -31.80
C ARG A 542 -27.00 23.96 -31.39
N THR A 543 -26.09 23.69 -32.31
CA THR A 543 -24.66 23.86 -32.11
C THR A 543 -24.26 25.19 -32.74
N LEU A 544 -23.86 26.15 -31.90
CA LEU A 544 -23.46 27.49 -32.34
C LEU A 544 -21.94 27.63 -32.29
N ARG A 545 -21.30 28.04 -33.39
CA ARG A 545 -19.85 28.27 -33.48
C ARG A 545 -19.53 29.73 -33.81
N ALA A 546 -18.52 30.30 -33.18
CA ALA A 546 -18.04 31.66 -33.46
C ALA A 546 -16.51 31.76 -33.34
N GLU A 547 -15.89 32.52 -34.25
CA GLU A 547 -14.47 32.86 -34.14
C GLU A 547 -14.24 33.91 -33.07
N ILE A 548 -13.14 33.76 -32.33
CA ILE A 548 -12.69 34.70 -31.30
C ILE A 548 -11.25 35.15 -31.60
N LYS A 549 -10.99 36.45 -31.53
CA LYS A 549 -9.63 36.98 -31.74
C LYS A 549 -8.76 36.69 -30.54
N HIS A 550 -7.53 36.23 -30.75
CA HIS A 550 -6.55 36.13 -29.67
C HIS A 550 -6.31 37.49 -29.01
N ARG A 551 -6.23 37.48 -27.69
CA ARG A 551 -5.66 38.57 -26.92
C ARG A 551 -4.18 38.22 -26.74
N PRO A 552 -3.23 38.98 -27.30
CA PRO A 552 -1.82 38.70 -27.07
C PRO A 552 -1.56 38.73 -25.55
N VAL A 553 -0.92 37.68 -25.04
CA VAL A 553 -0.46 37.62 -23.65
C VAL A 553 0.68 38.65 -23.56
N VAL A 554 0.49 39.71 -22.77
CA VAL A 554 1.51 40.73 -22.49
C VAL A 554 2.35 40.28 -21.32
#